data_AF-A0A151TX43-F1
#
_entry.id   AF-A0A151TX43-F1
#
_cell.length_a   1.000
_cell.length_b   1.000
_cell.length_c   1.000
_cell.angle_alpha   90.00
_cell.angle_beta   90.00
_cell.angle_gamma   90.00
#
_symmetry.space_group_name_H-M   'P 1'
#
loop_
_entity.id
_entity.type
_entity.pdbx_description
1 polymer ?
#
loop_
_entity_poly.entity_id
_entity_poly.type
_entity_poly.pdbx_seq_one_letter_code
_entity_poly.pdbx_strand_id
1 'polypeptide(L)'
;MFFDDSENLINNMACCLEKVPTDFKQIDSHAHQYKGSSVSIGAAKVKNVCATFRAFCEAKNREGCVRCLQQLRQEYSLLKNNLQYLFRLQQEIKAAGGSIPTQ
;
A
#
# COMPACT_ATOMS: atom_id res chain seq x y z
N MET A 1 -9.59 8.52 2.53
CA MET A 1 -10.06 7.12 2.43
C MET A 1 -8.92 6.18 2.06
N PHE A 2 -8.53 6.00 0.79
CA PHE A 2 -7.43 5.06 0.46
C PHE A 2 -6.10 5.36 1.17
N PHE A 3 -5.61 6.61 1.15
CA PHE A 3 -4.32 6.95 1.76
C PHE A 3 -4.30 6.74 3.28
N ASP A 4 -5.41 7.06 3.96
CA ASP A 4 -5.55 6.88 5.41
C ASP A 4 -5.62 5.39 5.75
N ASP A 5 -6.41 4.63 4.99
CA ASP A 5 -6.51 3.17 5.14
C ASP A 5 -5.15 2.49 4.94
N SER A 6 -4.40 2.90 3.91
CA SER A 6 -3.05 2.44 3.65
C SER A 6 -2.09 2.67 4.83
N GLU A 7 -2.07 3.88 5.39
CA GLU A 7 -1.20 4.21 6.52
C GLU A 7 -1.53 3.38 7.75
N ASN A 8 -2.82 3.24 8.06
CA ASN A 8 -3.30 2.40 9.15
C ASN A 8 -2.87 0.93 8.96
N LEU A 9 -3.05 0.37 7.75
CA LEU A 9 -2.68 -1.02 7.47
C LEU A 9 -1.18 -1.26 7.55
N ILE A 10 -0.38 -0.34 7.00
CA ILE A 10 1.08 -0.39 7.07
C ILE A 10 1.56 -0.34 8.53
N ASN A 11 1.00 0.55 9.34
CA ASN A 11 1.37 0.69 10.75
C ASN A 11 0.92 -0.51 11.58
N ASN A 12 -0.27 -1.07 11.32
CA ASN A 12 -0.75 -2.28 11.99
C ASN A 12 0.16 -3.48 11.68
N MET A 13 0.55 -3.67 10.42
CA MET A 13 1.52 -4.71 10.04
C MET A 13 2.88 -4.52 10.71
N ALA A 14 3.36 -3.28 10.83
CA ALA A 14 4.61 -2.96 11.54
C ALA A 14 4.54 -3.34 13.03
N CYS A 15 3.48 -2.91 13.72
CA CYS A 15 3.24 -3.25 15.12
C CYS A 15 3.17 -4.76 15.34
N CYS A 16 2.52 -5.51 14.43
CA CYS A 16 2.49 -6.97 14.50
C CYS A 16 3.88 -7.60 14.34
N LEU A 17 4.73 -7.04 13.49
CA LEU A 17 6.10 -7.48 13.31
C LEU A 17 7.00 -7.11 14.50
N GLU A 18 6.71 -6.08 15.27
CA GLU A 18 7.50 -5.76 16.47
C GLU A 18 7.27 -6.75 17.62
N LYS A 19 6.10 -7.41 17.66
CA LYS A 19 5.73 -8.37 18.70
C LYS A 19 6.52 -9.69 18.62
N VAL A 20 6.77 -10.27 19.80
CA VAL A 20 7.38 -11.59 20.00
C VAL A 20 6.47 -12.43 20.92
N PRO A 21 5.97 -13.59 20.47
CA PRO A 21 6.07 -14.12 19.11
C PRO A 21 5.27 -13.28 18.10
N THR A 22 5.68 -13.35 16.83
CA THR A 22 5.00 -12.64 15.73
C THR A 22 3.64 -13.26 15.42
N ASP A 23 2.60 -12.44 15.37
CA ASP A 23 1.27 -12.88 14.93
C ASP A 23 1.16 -12.82 13.40
N PHE A 24 1.62 -13.88 12.73
CA PHE A 24 1.56 -14.00 11.27
C PHE A 24 0.12 -14.01 10.73
N LYS A 25 -0.86 -14.44 11.52
CA LYS A 25 -2.27 -14.50 11.10
C LYS A 25 -2.85 -13.09 11.02
N GLN A 26 -2.54 -12.24 12.01
CA GLN A 26 -2.96 -10.85 12.00
C GLN A 26 -2.28 -10.08 10.85
N ILE A 27 -1.00 -10.34 10.58
CA ILE A 27 -0.29 -9.74 9.44
C ILE A 27 -0.92 -10.17 8.11
N ASP A 28 -1.22 -11.47 7.91
CA ASP A 28 -1.88 -11.95 6.69
C ASP A 28 -3.24 -11.26 6.46
N SER A 29 -4.03 -11.08 7.53
CA SER A 29 -5.33 -10.41 7.46
C SER A 29 -5.18 -8.95 6.99
N HIS A 30 -4.24 -8.19 7.56
CA HIS A 30 -3.97 -6.83 7.13
C HIS A 30 -3.45 -6.76 5.69
N ALA A 31 -2.54 -7.66 5.30
CA ALA A 31 -2.02 -7.74 3.94
C ALA A 31 -3.11 -8.10 2.92
N HIS A 32 -4.05 -8.98 3.30
CA HIS A 32 -5.22 -9.33 2.48
C HIS A 32 -6.14 -8.14 2.27
N GLN A 33 -6.49 -7.42 3.35
CA GLN A 33 -7.28 -6.21 3.26
C GLN A 33 -6.60 -5.18 2.36
N TYR A 34 -5.30 -4.96 2.55
CA TYR A 34 -4.58 -3.95 1.78
C TYR A 34 -4.45 -4.33 0.30
N LYS A 35 -4.28 -5.63 -0.01
CA LYS A 35 -4.35 -6.13 -1.38
C LYS A 35 -5.70 -5.77 -2.02
N GLY A 36 -6.81 -5.99 -1.33
CA GLY A 36 -8.16 -5.66 -1.80
C GLY A 36 -8.31 -4.18 -2.12
N SER A 37 -7.96 -3.30 -1.17
CA SER A 37 -8.00 -1.85 -1.37
C SER A 37 -7.08 -1.37 -2.50
N SER A 38 -5.95 -2.04 -2.73
CA SER A 38 -5.03 -1.68 -3.81
C SER A 38 -5.59 -2.03 -5.20
N VAL A 39 -6.36 -3.11 -5.31
CA VAL A 39 -7.01 -3.50 -6.57
C VAL A 39 -8.06 -2.48 -6.99
N SER A 40 -8.84 -1.94 -6.05
CA SER A 40 -9.95 -1.02 -6.38
C SER A 40 -9.51 0.29 -7.02
N ILE A 41 -8.25 0.70 -6.82
CA ILE A 41 -7.68 1.93 -7.41
C ILE A 41 -6.59 1.64 -8.46
N GLY A 42 -6.39 0.37 -8.85
CA GLY A 42 -5.37 0.00 -9.84
C GLY A 42 -3.91 0.07 -9.35
N ALA A 43 -3.66 0.04 -8.04
CA ALA A 43 -2.32 0.07 -7.45
C ALA A 43 -1.61 -1.29 -7.56
N ALA A 44 -1.24 -1.69 -8.78
CA ALA A 44 -0.73 -3.03 -9.10
C ALA A 44 0.53 -3.43 -8.31
N LYS A 45 1.48 -2.51 -8.11
CA LYS A 45 2.72 -2.80 -7.37
C LYS A 45 2.45 -3.10 -5.89
N VAL A 46 1.64 -2.27 -5.23
CA VAL A 46 1.22 -2.48 -3.83
C VAL A 46 0.48 -3.82 -3.70
N LYS A 47 -0.48 -4.10 -4.59
CA LYS A 47 -1.19 -5.38 -4.65
C LYS A 47 -0.22 -6.57 -4.74
N ASN A 48 0.81 -6.49 -5.60
CA ASN A 48 1.76 -7.59 -5.79
C ASN A 48 2.62 -7.80 -4.54
N VAL A 49 3.11 -6.73 -3.90
CA VAL A 49 3.86 -6.84 -2.63
C VAL A 49 2.99 -7.46 -1.54
N CYS A 50 1.72 -7.06 -1.42
CA CYS A 50 0.80 -7.69 -0.48
C CYS A 50 0.63 -9.19 -0.75
N ALA A 51 0.54 -9.62 -2.01
CA ALA A 51 0.44 -11.05 -2.34
C ALA A 51 1.70 -11.83 -1.88
N THR A 52 2.90 -11.28 -2.09
CA THR A 52 4.15 -11.89 -1.60
C THR A 52 4.22 -11.89 -0.07
N PHE A 53 3.77 -10.83 0.59
CA PHE A 53 3.73 -10.74 2.04
C PHE A 53 2.89 -11.89 2.64
N ARG A 54 1.70 -12.15 2.07
CA ARG A 54 0.84 -13.26 2.50
C ARG A 54 1.53 -14.62 2.40
N ALA A 55 2.26 -14.87 1.31
CA ALA A 55 3.04 -16.10 1.16
C ALA A 55 4.12 -16.25 2.26
N PHE A 56 4.77 -15.15 2.68
CA PHE A 56 5.71 -15.18 3.79
C PHE A 56 5.03 -15.34 5.16
N CYS A 57 3.81 -14.83 5.34
CA CYS A 57 3.01 -15.10 6.54
C CYS A 57 2.68 -16.59 6.66
N GLU A 58 2.25 -17.23 5.56
CA GLU A 58 1.97 -18.67 5.50
C GLU A 58 3.22 -19.51 5.82
N ALA A 59 4.38 -19.10 5.27
CA ALA A 59 5.68 -19.73 5.55
C ALA A 59 6.27 -19.37 6.92
N LYS A 60 5.61 -18.51 7.72
CA LYS A 60 6.11 -17.95 8.99
C LYS A 60 7.52 -17.34 8.87
N ASN A 61 7.83 -16.75 7.72
CA ASN A 61 9.12 -16.15 7.43
C ASN A 61 9.13 -14.67 7.85
N ARG A 62 9.55 -14.42 9.11
CA ARG A 62 9.62 -13.06 9.68
C ARG A 62 10.50 -12.12 8.86
N GLU A 63 11.66 -12.57 8.39
CA GLU A 63 12.58 -11.74 7.62
C GLU A 63 11.95 -11.33 6.27
N GLY A 64 11.31 -12.28 5.58
CA GLY A 64 10.55 -12.02 4.36
C GLY A 64 9.43 -11.00 4.58
N CYS A 65 8.69 -11.15 5.68
CA CYS A 65 7.66 -10.19 6.09
C CYS A 65 8.21 -8.77 6.33
N VAL A 66 9.35 -8.64 7.00
CA VAL A 66 10.00 -7.33 7.23
C VAL A 66 10.42 -6.67 5.91
N ARG A 67 11.01 -7.44 4.99
CA ARG A 67 11.36 -6.94 3.64
C ARG A 67 10.13 -6.51 2.86
N CYS A 68 9.05 -7.28 2.90
CA CYS A 68 7.79 -6.90 2.25
C CYS A 68 7.21 -5.62 2.85
N LEU A 69 7.26 -5.42 4.17
CA LEU A 69 6.78 -4.19 4.81
C LEU A 69 7.58 -2.96 4.33
N GLN A 70 8.90 -3.08 4.20
CA GLN A 70 9.75 -2.00 3.67
C GLN A 70 9.37 -1.66 2.22
N GLN A 71 9.22 -2.67 1.36
CA GLN A 71 8.77 -2.50 -0.02
C GLN A 71 7.38 -1.86 -0.10
N LEU A 72 6.46 -2.27 0.76
CA LEU A 72 5.11 -1.70 0.86
C LEU A 72 5.14 -0.20 1.18
N ARG A 73 5.97 0.21 2.13
CA ARG A 73 6.15 1.64 2.47
C ARG A 73 6.68 2.44 1.28
N GLN A 74 7.66 1.89 0.56
CA GLN A 74 8.23 2.53 -0.63
C GLN A 74 7.20 2.67 -1.75
N GLU A 75 6.53 1.58 -2.13
CA GLU A 75 5.55 1.58 -3.22
C GLU A 75 4.33 2.44 -2.90
N TYR A 76 3.87 2.43 -1.65
CA TYR A 76 2.83 3.35 -1.17
C TYR A 76 3.26 4.81 -1.29
N SER A 77 4.46 5.16 -0.82
CA SER A 77 4.96 6.53 -0.88
C SER A 77 5.08 7.04 -2.31
N LEU A 78 5.60 6.20 -3.22
CA LEU A 78 5.69 6.55 -4.64
C LEU A 78 4.30 6.78 -5.26
N LEU A 79 3.35 5.89 -4.97
CA LEU A 79 1.98 6.01 -5.44
C LEU A 79 1.33 7.30 -4.92
N LYS A 80 1.44 7.58 -3.62
CA LYS A 80 0.89 8.78 -2.98
C LYS A 80 1.45 10.04 -3.62
N ASN A 81 2.77 10.12 -3.76
CA ASN A 81 3.44 11.29 -4.34
C ASN A 81 3.00 11.50 -5.81
N ASN A 82 2.96 10.44 -6.60
CA ASN A 82 2.55 10.53 -8.01
C ASN A 82 1.09 10.98 -8.14
N LEU A 83 0.18 10.43 -7.34
CA LEU A 83 -1.23 10.83 -7.37
C LEU A 83 -1.43 12.28 -6.88
N GLN A 84 -0.74 12.69 -5.82
CA GLN A 84 -0.77 14.08 -5.35
C GLN A 84 -0.26 15.06 -6.41
N TYR A 85 0.83 14.70 -7.10
CA TYR A 85 1.35 15.49 -8.22
C TYR A 85 0.33 15.60 -9.36
N LEU A 86 -0.26 14.47 -9.77
CA LEU A 86 -1.30 14.45 -10.81
C LEU A 86 -2.51 15.31 -10.41
N PHE A 87 -3.02 15.19 -9.19
CA PHE A 87 -4.14 16.01 -8.72
C PHE A 87 -3.82 17.49 -8.69
N ARG A 88 -2.60 17.87 -8.29
CA ARG A 88 -2.15 19.27 -8.35
C ARG A 88 -2.11 19.77 -9.79
N LEU A 89 -1.49 19.03 -10.70
CA LEU A 89 -1.40 19.41 -12.11
C LEU A 89 -2.80 19.55 -12.74
N GLN A 90 -3.72 18.65 -12.40
CA GLN A 90 -5.11 18.73 -12.83
C GLN A 90 -5.83 20.00 -12.34
N GLN A 91 -5.55 20.45 -11.11
CA GLN A 91 -6.09 21.70 -10.59
C GLN A 91 -5.49 22.92 -11.30
N GLU A 92 -4.18 22.91 -11.57
CA GLU A 92 -3.50 23.98 -12.31
C GLU A 92 -4.03 24.12 -13.74
N ILE A 93 -4.20 23.01 -14.46
CA ILE A 93 -4.78 23.01 -15.82
C ILE A 93 -6.18 23.62 -15.81
N LYS A 94 -7.03 23.19 -14.86
CA LYS A 94 -8.39 23.73 -14.73
C LYS A 94 -8.39 25.22 -14.39
N ALA A 95 -7.51 25.65 -13.48
CA ALA A 95 -7.39 27.05 -13.10
C ALA A 95 -6.92 27.95 -14.27
N ALA A 96 -6.12 27.39 -15.19
CA ALA A 96 -5.70 28.06 -16.42
C ALA A 96 -6.75 28.02 -17.55
N GLY A 97 -7.94 27.45 -17.32
CA GLY A 97 -9.01 27.31 -18.32
C GLY A 97 -8.82 26.15 -19.30
N GLY A 98 -7.86 25.27 -19.06
CA GLY A 98 -7.65 24.05 -19.84
C GLY A 98 -8.58 22.90 -19.43
N SER A 99 -8.72 21.92 -20.31
CA SER A 99 -9.42 20.66 -20.04
C SER A 99 -8.42 19.51 -19.85
N ILE A 100 -8.76 18.56 -18.96
CA ILE A 100 -7.97 17.35 -18.79
C ILE A 100 -8.38 16.36 -19.89
N PRO A 101 -7.43 15.84 -20.69
CA PRO A 101 -7.73 14.81 -21.67
C PRO A 101 -8.28 13.57 -20.96
N THR A 102 -9.47 13.11 -21.35
CA THR A 102 -9.95 11.77 -21.00
C THR A 102 -9.41 10.79 -22.04
N GLN A 103 -8.84 9.67 -21.57
CA GLN A 103 -8.55 8.53 -22.44
C GLN A 103 -9.85 7.90 -22.95
#